data_AF-A0A7S1YYC2-F1
#
_entry.id   AF-A0A7S1YYC2-F1
#
_cell.length_a   1.000
_cell.length_b   1.000
_cell.length_c   1.000
_cell.angle_alpha   90.00
_cell.angle_beta   90.00
_cell.angle_gamma   90.00
#
_symmetry.space_group_name_H-M   'P 1'
#
loop_
_entity.id
_entity.type
_entity.pdbx_description
1 polymer ?
#
loop_
_entity_poly.entity_id
_entity_poly.type
_entity_poly.pdbx_seq_one_letter_code
_entity_poly.pdbx_strand_id
1 'polypeptide(L)'
;MGNVSNVGLMADKAEEYGSHDKTFEVPETGTIRVRDKNTNEVYIQQEVRGGDVWRMCQTKDEAVRDWVKLAVARAHETGTKAIFWLDPDRAP
;
A
#
# COMPACT_ATOMS: atom_id res chain seq x y z
N MET A 1 -30.39 1.44 14.63
CA MET A 1 -29.22 1.74 13.78
C MET A 1 -28.06 0.91 14.33
N GLY A 2 -27.33 0.18 13.48
CA GLY A 2 -26.17 -0.62 13.92
C GLY A 2 -24.89 0.23 14.03
N ASN A 3 -23.74 -0.43 14.22
CA ASN A 3 -22.41 0.20 14.16
C ASN A 3 -21.50 -0.52 13.16
N VAL A 4 -20.48 0.19 12.67
CA VAL A 4 -19.42 -0.37 11.83
C VAL A 4 -18.10 0.01 12.46
N SER A 5 -17.39 -0.98 13.01
CA SER A 5 -16.05 -0.80 13.60
C SER A 5 -14.98 -0.94 12.52
N ASN A 6 -13.81 -0.32 12.72
CA ASN A 6 -12.68 -0.40 11.80
C ASN A 6 -11.42 -0.98 12.48
N VAL A 7 -10.67 -1.80 11.74
CA VAL A 7 -9.32 -2.24 12.08
C VAL A 7 -8.42 -1.88 10.90
N GLY A 8 -7.63 -0.82 11.04
CA GLY A 8 -6.83 -0.25 9.95
C GLY A 8 -5.39 -0.75 9.91
N LEU A 9 -4.90 -1.03 8.71
CA LEU A 9 -3.48 -1.29 8.45
C LEU A 9 -2.75 0.06 8.36
N MET A 10 -1.88 0.36 9.34
CA MET A 10 -1.23 1.69 9.42
C MET A 10 0.18 1.69 10.03
N ALA A 11 0.60 0.58 10.63
CA ALA A 11 1.93 0.48 11.24
C ALA A 11 3.04 0.73 10.20
N ASP A 12 4.20 1.21 10.65
CA ASP A 12 5.37 1.48 9.80
C ASP A 12 5.11 2.43 8.60
N LYS A 13 4.14 3.35 8.73
CA LYS A 13 3.69 4.23 7.64
C LYS A 13 3.25 3.42 6.41
N ALA A 14 2.41 2.41 6.64
CA ALA A 14 1.90 1.55 5.58
C ALA A 14 1.28 2.33 4.42
N GLU A 15 1.43 1.77 3.22
CA GLU A 15 0.81 2.25 1.99
C GLU A 15 1.15 3.72 1.66
N GLU A 16 0.14 4.56 1.39
CA GLU A 16 0.30 5.97 1.02
C GLU A 16 0.91 6.82 2.13
N TYR A 17 0.72 6.49 3.41
CA TYR A 17 1.26 7.30 4.51
C TYR A 17 2.79 7.36 4.50
N GLY A 18 3.44 6.36 3.90
CA GLY A 18 4.88 6.28 3.72
C GLY A 18 5.38 6.82 2.39
N SER A 19 4.52 7.32 1.50
CA SER A 19 4.92 7.64 0.11
C SER A 19 5.46 9.05 -0.10
N HIS A 20 5.41 9.93 0.91
CA HIS A 20 5.72 11.35 0.74
C HIS A 20 7.12 11.63 0.15
N ASP A 21 8.14 10.92 0.62
CA ASP A 21 9.53 11.02 0.14
C ASP A 21 9.76 10.29 -1.19
N LYS A 22 8.75 9.58 -1.69
CA LYS A 22 8.73 8.78 -2.92
C LYS A 22 7.65 9.27 -3.89
N THR A 23 7.22 10.51 -3.75
CA THR A 23 6.23 11.16 -4.61
C THR A 23 6.88 12.32 -5.34
N PHE A 24 6.77 12.35 -6.66
CA PHE A 24 7.47 13.32 -7.50
C PHE A 24 6.57 13.81 -8.63
N GLU A 25 6.67 15.10 -8.96
CA GLU A 25 6.18 15.62 -10.23
C GLU A 25 7.23 15.30 -11.31
N VAL A 26 6.76 14.73 -12.41
CA VAL A 26 7.60 14.27 -13.51
C VAL A 26 8.02 15.49 -14.34
N PRO A 27 9.33 15.78 -14.49
CA PRO A 27 9.78 17.00 -15.17
C PRO A 27 9.61 16.92 -16.70
N GLU A 28 9.73 15.73 -17.28
CA GLU A 28 9.66 15.50 -18.71
C GLU A 28 9.12 14.11 -19.06
N THR A 29 8.57 13.97 -20.26
CA THR A 29 8.02 12.70 -20.75
C THR A 29 9.10 11.64 -20.91
N GLY A 30 8.85 10.45 -20.39
CA GLY A 30 9.81 9.35 -20.41
C GLY A 30 9.30 8.12 -19.67
N THR A 31 10.20 7.46 -18.95
CA THR A 31 9.90 6.21 -18.24
C THR A 31 10.54 6.20 -16.86
N ILE A 32 9.73 6.01 -15.81
CA ILE A 32 10.22 5.75 -14.46
C ILE A 32 10.47 4.27 -14.29
N ARG A 33 11.59 3.91 -13.66
CA ARG A 33 11.98 2.53 -13.36
C ARG A 33 12.43 2.40 -11.91
N VAL A 34 11.89 1.40 -11.21
CA VAL A 34 12.36 0.97 -9.90
C VAL A 34 13.27 -0.22 -10.11
N ARG A 35 14.51 -0.13 -9.64
CA ARG A 35 15.55 -1.12 -9.90
C ARG A 35 16.23 -1.59 -8.62
N ASP A 36 16.64 -2.85 -8.62
CA ASP A 36 17.59 -3.35 -7.64
C ASP A 36 18.92 -2.62 -7.80
N LYS A 37 19.46 -2.12 -6.69
CA LYS A 37 20.71 -1.34 -6.70
C LYS A 37 21.94 -2.19 -7.05
N ASN A 38 21.92 -3.49 -6.74
CA ASN A 38 23.07 -4.38 -6.88
C ASN A 38 23.02 -5.13 -8.21
N THR A 39 21.84 -5.61 -8.63
CA THR A 39 21.70 -6.41 -9.85
C THR A 39 21.29 -5.59 -11.08
N ASN A 40 20.82 -4.35 -10.88
CA ASN A 40 20.17 -3.52 -11.90
C ASN A 40 18.86 -4.12 -12.48
N GLU A 41 18.34 -5.18 -11.87
CA GLU A 41 17.05 -5.76 -12.24
C GLU A 41 15.92 -4.74 -12.08
N VAL A 42 15.01 -4.70 -13.04
CA VAL A 42 13.88 -3.75 -13.04
C VAL A 42 12.65 -4.44 -12.47
N TYR A 43 12.15 -3.95 -11.32
CA TYR A 43 10.94 -4.48 -10.70
C TYR A 43 9.67 -3.80 -11.21
N ILE A 44 9.72 -2.47 -11.41
CA ILE A 44 8.58 -1.67 -11.87
C ILE A 44 9.07 -0.77 -12.99
N GLN A 45 8.27 -0.66 -14.06
CA GLN A 45 8.50 0.28 -15.15
C GLN A 45 7.17 0.93 -15.55
N GLN A 46 7.16 2.25 -15.68
CA GLN A 46 5.97 3.01 -16.07
C GLN A 46 6.32 4.15 -17.02
N GLU A 47 5.58 4.25 -18.12
CA GLU A 47 5.63 5.42 -19.01
C GLU A 47 4.92 6.61 -18.35
N VAL A 48 5.54 7.79 -18.43
CA VAL A 48 5.08 9.01 -17.78
C VAL A 48 5.27 10.21 -18.68
N ARG A 49 4.51 11.27 -18.45
CA ARG A 49 4.56 12.55 -19.16
C ARG A 49 5.01 13.67 -18.24
N GLY A 50 5.55 14.75 -18.82
CA GLY A 50 5.85 15.96 -18.07
C GLY A 50 4.59 16.50 -17.38
N GLY A 51 4.70 16.79 -16.08
CA GLY A 51 3.60 17.22 -15.21
C GLY A 51 2.83 16.09 -14.52
N ASP A 52 3.08 14.82 -14.84
CA ASP A 52 2.46 13.70 -14.11
C ASP A 52 2.96 13.66 -12.66
N VAL A 53 2.10 13.22 -11.73
CA VAL A 53 2.53 12.92 -10.35
C VAL A 53 2.72 11.41 -10.22
N TRP A 54 3.96 10.99 -10.05
CA TRP A 54 4.31 9.60 -9.81
C TRP A 54 4.56 9.35 -8.32
N ARG A 55 4.13 8.19 -7.81
CA ARG A 55 4.33 7.79 -6.40
C ARG A 55 4.64 6.31 -6.26
N MET A 56 5.40 5.97 -5.23
CA MET A 56 5.61 4.59 -4.80
C MET A 56 5.26 4.41 -3.31
N CYS A 57 4.47 3.38 -3.03
CA CYS A 57 4.02 3.01 -1.69
C CYS A 57 4.73 1.72 -1.23
N GLN A 58 4.84 1.53 0.08
CA GLN A 58 5.45 0.33 0.65
C GLN A 58 4.68 -0.08 1.92
N THR A 59 4.56 -1.38 2.12
CA THR A 59 3.95 -1.96 3.31
C THR A 59 4.79 -3.15 3.76
N LYS A 60 5.15 -3.20 5.04
CA LYS A 60 5.97 -4.29 5.60
C LYS A 60 5.10 -5.49 5.96
N ASP A 61 5.64 -6.69 5.78
CA ASP A 61 4.97 -7.96 6.14
C ASP A 61 4.56 -8.00 7.62
N GLU A 62 5.41 -7.53 8.52
CA GLU A 62 5.14 -7.46 9.97
C GLU A 62 3.85 -6.66 10.27
N ALA A 63 3.65 -5.54 9.59
CA ALA A 63 2.46 -4.71 9.73
C ALA A 63 1.20 -5.43 9.23
N VAL A 64 1.29 -6.17 8.13
CA VAL A 64 0.17 -6.96 7.57
C VAL A 64 -0.23 -8.08 8.54
N ARG A 65 0.75 -8.81 9.10
CA ARG A 65 0.50 -9.89 10.05
C ARG A 65 -0.20 -9.39 11.30
N ASP A 66 0.27 -8.28 11.88
CA ASP A 66 -0.34 -7.71 13.06
C ASP A 66 -1.77 -7.20 12.79
N TRP A 67 -1.99 -6.57 11.63
CA TRP A 67 -3.31 -6.14 11.19
C TRP A 67 -4.30 -7.32 11.08
N VAL A 68 -3.90 -8.42 10.44
CA VAL A 68 -4.75 -9.62 10.33
C VAL A 68 -5.02 -10.23 11.71
N LYS A 69 -4.00 -10.32 12.57
CA LYS A 69 -4.14 -10.82 13.95
C LYS A 69 -5.16 -9.99 14.74
N LEU A 70 -5.08 -8.67 14.65
CA LEU A 70 -6.00 -7.76 15.34
C LEU A 70 -7.43 -7.90 14.79
N ALA A 71 -7.60 -7.98 13.46
CA ALA A 71 -8.91 -8.16 12.84
C ALA A 71 -9.60 -9.45 13.31
N VAL A 72 -8.87 -10.57 13.36
CA VAL A 72 -9.39 -11.86 13.86
C VAL A 72 -9.72 -11.79 15.35
N ALA A 73 -8.83 -11.20 16.17
CA ALA A 73 -9.06 -11.05 17.60
C ALA A 73 -10.33 -10.25 17.89
N ARG A 74 -10.53 -9.12 17.20
CA ARG A 74 -11.73 -8.28 17.34
C ARG A 74 -12.99 -9.01 16.91
N ALA A 75 -12.96 -9.70 15.76
CA ALA A 75 -14.11 -10.48 15.29
C ALA A 75 -14.51 -11.57 16.29
N HIS A 76 -13.53 -12.25 16.89
CA HIS A 76 -13.75 -13.27 17.91
C HIS A 76 -14.32 -12.68 19.20
N GLU A 77 -13.73 -11.59 19.72
CA GLU A 77 -14.17 -10.92 20.96
C GLU A 77 -15.60 -10.38 20.87
N THR A 78 -15.97 -9.82 19.72
CA THR A 78 -17.28 -9.17 19.55
C THR A 78 -18.33 -10.09 18.94
N GLY A 79 -17.95 -11.31 18.54
CA GLY A 79 -18.81 -12.26 17.83
C GLY A 79 -19.36 -11.72 16.50
N THR A 80 -18.73 -10.69 15.93
CA THR A 80 -19.21 -9.98 14.73
C THR A 80 -18.40 -10.39 13.50
N LYS A 81 -19.06 -10.53 12.35
CA LYS A 81 -18.39 -10.86 11.09
C LYS A 81 -17.42 -9.73 10.69
N ALA A 82 -16.18 -10.08 10.42
CA ALA A 82 -15.20 -9.19 9.78
C ALA A 82 -15.23 -9.34 8.26
N ILE A 83 -15.02 -8.23 7.55
CA ILE A 83 -14.90 -8.17 6.09
C ILE A 83 -13.59 -7.46 5.77
N PHE A 84 -12.74 -8.08 4.96
CA PHE A 84 -11.54 -7.45 4.41
C PHE A 84 -11.91 -6.74 3.11
N TRP A 85 -11.65 -5.43 3.05
CA TRP A 85 -12.00 -4.60 1.91
C TRP A 85 -10.78 -4.52 0.99
N LEU A 86 -10.64 -5.52 0.13
CA LEU A 86 -9.55 -5.66 -0.82
C LEU A 86 -10.13 -5.77 -2.23
N ASP A 87 -9.63 -4.94 -3.13
CA ASP A 87 -10.04 -4.92 -4.53
C ASP A 87 -9.10 -5.86 -5.33
N PRO A 88 -9.62 -6.96 -5.92
CA PRO A 88 -8.81 -7.91 -6.67
C PRO A 88 -8.28 -7.33 -7.99
N ASP A 89 -8.86 -6.25 -8.50
CA ASP A 89 -8.42 -5.59 -9.74
C ASP A 89 -7.27 -4.59 -9.48
N ARG A 90 -6.96 -4.30 -8.21
CA ARG A 90 -5.75 -3.55 -7.85
C ARG A 90 -4.53 -4.47 -7.98
N ALA A 91 -3.58 -4.05 -8.82
CA ALA A 91 -2.34 -4.78 -9.10
C ALA A 91 -1.55 -5.13 -7.82
N PRO A 92 -0.82 -6.27 -7.82
CA PRO A 92 0.14 -6.62 -6.77
C PRO A 92 1.38 -5.71 -6.75
#